data_AF-A0AAP2GW10-F1
#
_entry.id   AF-A0AAP2GW10-F1
#
_cell.length_a   1.000
_cell.length_b   1.000
_cell.length_c   1.000
_cell.angle_alpha   90.00
_cell.angle_beta   90.00
_cell.angle_gamma   90.00
#
_symmetry.space_group_name_H-M   'P 1'
#
loop_
_entity.id
_entity.type
_entity.pdbx_description
1 polymer ?
#
loop_
_entity_poly.entity_id
_entity_poly.type
_entity_poly.pdbx_seq_one_letter_code
_entity_poly.pdbx_strand_id
1 'polypeptide(L)' 'MNFEIELGQHYLLDGKTDVIALKVVNRSKTVYNVEIPGKSILSVERERLSKIVAETEAPRNG' A
#
# COMPACT_ATOMS: atom_id res chain seq x y z
N MET A 1 -1.65 1.95 -14.14
CA MET A 1 -2.71 1.07 -13.59
C MET A 1 -3.40 1.79 -12.45
N ASN A 2 -4.67 2.17 -12.59
CA ASN A 2 -5.45 2.73 -11.48
C ASN A 2 -5.96 1.57 -10.63
N PHE A 3 -5.30 1.27 -9.52
CA PHE A 3 -5.83 0.34 -8.51
C PHE A 3 -6.46 1.10 -7.34
N GLU A 4 -7.55 0.61 -6.78
CA GLU A 4 -8.08 1.20 -5.55
C GLU A 4 -7.32 0.67 -4.32
N ILE A 5 -7.12 1.54 -3.33
CA ILE A 5 -6.56 1.17 -2.03
C ILE A 5 -7.69 0.57 -1.18
N GLU A 6 -7.45 -0.65 -0.72
CA GLU A 6 -8.34 -1.40 0.15
C GLU A 6 -7.87 -1.21 1.59
N LEU A 7 -8.78 -0.88 2.49
CA LEU A 7 -8.45 -0.70 3.91
C LEU A 7 -8.22 -2.07 4.56
N GLY A 8 -7.28 -2.13 5.49
CA GLY A 8 -6.80 -3.35 6.13
C GLY A 8 -5.80 -4.16 5.29
N GLN A 9 -5.44 -3.71 4.08
CA GLN A 9 -4.46 -4.38 3.22
C GLN A 9 -3.06 -3.78 3.35
N HIS A 10 -2.06 -4.62 3.07
CA HIS A 10 -0.65 -4.24 3.04
C HIS A 10 -0.25 -3.62 1.69
N TYR A 11 0.56 -2.57 1.76
CA TYR A 11 1.10 -1.85 0.62
C TYR A 11 2.55 -1.46 0.88
N LEU A 12 3.29 -1.16 -0.18
CA LEU A 12 4.61 -0.55 -0.09
C LEU A 12 4.51 0.97 -0.21
N LEU A 13 4.88 1.67 0.85
CA LEU A 13 5.14 3.11 0.84
C LEU A 13 6.51 3.36 0.18
N ASP A 14 6.50 4.20 -0.86
CA ASP A 14 7.64 4.53 -1.72
C ASP A 14 8.36 3.28 -2.29
N GLY A 15 7.63 2.18 -2.45
CA GLY A 15 8.16 0.90 -2.95
C GLY A 15 9.08 0.16 -1.97
N LYS A 16 9.20 0.59 -0.71
CA LYS A 16 10.19 0.04 0.23
C LYS A 16 9.64 -0.32 1.61
N THR A 17 8.71 0.46 2.13
CA THR A 17 8.22 0.29 3.51
C THR A 17 6.87 -0.40 3.50
N ASP A 18 6.76 -1.57 4.13
CA ASP A 18 5.47 -2.23 4.35
C ASP A 18 4.60 -1.38 5.29
N VAL A 19 3.38 -1.09 4.84
CA VAL A 19 2.39 -0.31 5.60
C VAL A 19 0.99 -0.89 5.40
N ILE A 20 0.13 -0.72 6.41
CA ILE A 20 -1.26 -1.16 6.38
C ILE A 20 -2.16 0.06 6.13
N ALA A 21 -2.99 0.03 5.09
CA ALA A 21 -3.94 1.12 4.83
C ALA A 21 -5.08 1.10 5.86
N LEU A 22 -5.26 2.17 6.64
CA LEU A 22 -6.25 2.21 7.72
C LEU A 22 -7.54 2.93 7.32
N LYS A 23 -7.42 4.18 6.84
CA LYS A 23 -8.58 5.00 6.47
C LYS A 23 -8.25 6.03 5.41
N VAL A 24 -9.27 6.47 4.68
CA VAL A 24 -9.17 7.61 3.78
C VAL A 24 -9.29 8.91 4.58
N VAL A 25 -8.38 9.86 4.35
CA VAL A 25 -8.37 11.16 5.04
C VAL A 25 -9.23 12.19 4.33
N ASN A 26 -9.36 12.09 3.01
CA ASN A 26 -10.10 13.06 2.20
C ASN A 26 -11.19 12.42 1.33
N ARG A 27 -12.22 13.20 0.99
CA ARG A 27 -13.34 12.73 0.13
C ARG A 27 -12.87 12.31 -1.27
N SER A 28 -11.79 12.90 -1.76
CA SER A 28 -11.21 12.61 -3.07
C SER A 28 -10.44 11.29 -3.14
N LYS A 29 -10.28 10.56 -2.02
CA LYS A 29 -9.52 9.30 -1.95
C LYS A 29 -8.09 9.40 -2.49
N THR A 30 -7.42 10.53 -2.22
CA THR A 30 -6.02 10.74 -2.61
C THR A 30 -5.06 10.67 -1.43
N VAL A 31 -5.56 10.78 -0.19
CA VAL A 31 -4.76 10.70 1.03
C VAL A 31 -5.29 9.61 1.95
N TYR A 32 -4.39 8.76 2.42
CA TYR A 32 -4.70 7.62 3.26
C TYR A 32 -3.86 7.69 4.54
N ASN A 33 -4.47 7.35 5.67
CA ASN A 33 -3.71 7.01 6.86
C ASN A 33 -3.24 5.57 6.72
N VAL A 34 -1.94 5.38 6.91
CA VAL A 34 -1.30 4.08 6.89
C VAL A 34 -0.57 3.86 8.21
N GLU A 35 -0.56 2.61 8.67
CA GLU A 35 0.22 2.19 9.82
C GLU A 35 1.54 1.56 9.34
N ILE A 36 2.65 1.98 9.94
CA ILE A 36 3.88 1.19 9.92
C ILE A 36 3.80 0.24 11.12
N PRO A 37 3.72 -1.09 10.90
CA PRO A 37 3.48 -2.05 11.98
C PRO A 37 4.43 -1.85 13.17
N GLY A 38 3.86 -1.64 14.35
CA GLY A 38 4.61 -1.47 15.61
C GLY A 38 5.40 -0.16 15.74
N LYS A 39 5.21 0.82 14.85
CA LYS A 39 5.90 2.12 14.91
C LYS A 39 4.97 3.31 15.05
N SER A 40 4.22 3.64 14.00
CA SER A 40 3.50 4.92 13.91
C SER A 40 2.45 4.88 12.81
N ILE A 41 1.48 5.79 12.90
CA ILE A 41 0.48 6.03 11.85
C ILE A 41 0.85 7.34 11.13
N LEU A 42 0.83 7.32 9.80
CA LEU A 42 1.19 8.45 8.94
C LEU A 42 0.09 8.69 7.90
N SER A 43 -0.09 9.95 7.49
CA SER A 43 -0.92 10.30 6.33
C SER A 43 -0.05 10.37 5.09
N VAL A 44 -0.39 9.61 4.05
CA VAL A 44 0.39 9.54 2.80
C VAL A 44 -0.53 9.65 1.59
N GLU A 45 0.03 10.16 0.51
CA GLU A 45 -0.67 10.23 -0.77
C GLU A 45 -0.76 8.85 -1.42
N ARG A 46 -1.88 8.59 -2.07
CA ARG A 46 -2.15 7.35 -2.82
C ARG A 46 -1.03 7.00 -3.79
N GLU A 47 -0.47 7.99 -4.48
CA GLU A 47 0.57 7.81 -5.49
C GLU A 47 1.87 7.21 -4.92
N ARG A 48 2.08 7.34 -3.61
CA ARG A 48 3.24 6.77 -2.92
C ARG A 48 3.02 5.33 -2.48
N LEU A 49 1.79 4.81 -2.57
CA LEU A 49 1.46 3.44 -2.23
C LEU A 49 1.55 2.56 -3.47
N SER A 50 2.17 1.39 -3.32
CA SER A 50 2.26 0.36 -4.36
C SER A 50 1.70 -0.95 -3.85
N LYS A 51 0.94 -1.66 -4.68
CA LYS A 51 0.48 -3.02 -4.35
C LYS A 51 1.69 -3.93 -4.16
N ILE A 52 1.68 -4.72 -3.09
CA ILE A 52 2.56 -5.86 -2.96
C ILE A 52 2.00 -6.94 -3.89
N VAL A 53 2.50 -6.97 -5.11
CA VAL A 53 2.30 -8.13 -5.99
C VAL A 53 3.28 -9.19 -5.52
N ALA A 54 2.78 -10.35 -5.10
CA ALA A 54 3.63 -11.49 -4.84
C ALA A 54 4.27 -11.89 -6.19
N GLU A 55 5.50 -11.46 -6.42
CA GLU A 55 6.32 -11.91 -7.54
C GLU A 55 6.82 -13.33 -7.22
N THR A 56 5.90 -14.29 -7.32
CA THR A 56 6.13 -15.74 -7.25
C THR A 56 5.02 -16.31 -8.15
N GLU A 57 5.25 -16.76 -9.39
CA GLU A 57 6.29 -17.68 -9.84
C GLU A 57 6.72 -17.36 -11.30
N ALA A 58 8.02 -17.21 -11.54
CA ALA A 58 8.57 -17.34 -12.88
C ALA A 58 8.56 -18.84 -13.28
N PRO A 59 8.12 -19.22 -14.50
CA PRO A 59 8.16 -20.61 -14.95
C PRO A 59 9.62 -21.03 -15.16
N ARG A 60 10.16 -21.84 -14.23
CA ARG A 60 11.36 -22.63 -14.51
C ARG A 60 10.96 -23.80 -15.40
N ASN A 61 11.08 -23.60 -16.71
CA ASN A 61 11.08 -24.65 -17.72
C ASN A 61 12.02 -25.80 -17.29
N GLY A 62 11.54 -27.04 -17.39
CA GLY A 62 12.30 -28.27 -17.28
C GLY A 62 11.88 -29.23 -18.38
#